data_AF-A0A1C6C2L0-F1
#
_entry.id   AF-A0A1C6C2L0-F1
#
_cell.length_a   1.000
_cell.length_b   1.000
_cell.length_c   1.000
_cell.angle_alpha   90.00
_cell.angle_beta   90.00
_cell.angle_gamma   90.00
#
_symmetry.space_group_name_H-M   'P 1'
#
loop_
_entity.id
_entity.type
_entity.pdbx_description
1 polymer ?
#
loop_
_entity_poly.entity_id
_entity_poly.type
_entity_poly.pdbx_seq_one_letter_code
_entity_poly.pdbx_strand_id
1 'polypeptide(L)' 'MGSFPCHGAMPKALRDVNTRIWNEWLPNCTEYRLGGNYDIEMYTAPTEDPAKTYSEIWIPVVKA' A
#
# COMPACT_ATOMS: atom_id res chain seq x y z
N MET A 1 -7.37 4.26 9.07
CA MET A 1 -6.44 4.22 7.92
C MET A 1 -6.09 2.76 7.68
N GLY A 2 -6.26 2.26 6.45
CA GLY A 2 -5.70 0.95 6.08
C GLY A 2 -4.22 1.12 5.76
N SER A 3 -3.37 0.21 6.25
CA SER A 3 -1.93 0.19 5.95
C SER A 3 -1.59 -1.07 5.17
N PHE A 4 -0.80 -0.91 4.11
CA PHE A 4 -0.40 -1.99 3.22
C PHE A 4 1.12 -2.05 3.15
N PRO A 5 1.76 -3.01 3.85
CA PRO A 5 3.21 -3.14 3.86
C PRO A 5 3.73 -3.60 2.49
N CYS A 6 4.81 -2.97 2.07
CA CYS A 6 5.53 -3.26 0.84
C CYS A 6 6.95 -3.68 1.22
N HIS A 7 7.29 -4.94 0.93
CA HIS A 7 8.64 -5.47 1.15
C HIS A 7 9.31 -5.75 -0.18
N GLY A 8 10.53 -5.27 -0.33
CA GLY A 8 11.40 -5.62 -1.45
C GLY A 8 11.95 -4.43 -2.22
N ALA A 9 12.61 -4.76 -3.32
CA ALA A 9 13.32 -3.77 -4.12
C ALA A 9 12.36 -2.71 -4.69
N MET A 10 12.73 -1.44 -4.49
CA MET A 10 11.99 -0.29 -4.98
C MET A 10 12.40 0.07 -6.42
N PRO A 11 11.46 0.54 -7.26
CA PRO A 11 10.04 0.82 -6.98
C PRO A 11 9.11 -0.38 -7.18
N LYS A 12 9.64 -1.56 -7.52
CA LYS A 12 8.82 -2.71 -7.94
C LYS A 12 7.86 -3.17 -6.85
N ALA A 13 8.35 -3.37 -5.62
CA ALA A 13 7.53 -3.88 -4.51
C ALA A 13 6.31 -2.99 -4.24
N LEU A 14 6.51 -1.68 -4.14
CA LEU A 14 5.43 -0.72 -3.92
C LEU A 14 4.43 -0.70 -5.08
N ARG A 15 4.91 -0.71 -6.34
CA ARG A 15 4.02 -0.71 -7.51
C ARG A 15 3.16 -1.97 -7.59
N ASP A 16 3.75 -3.13 -7.28
CA ASP A 16 3.02 -4.41 -7.26
C ASP A 16 1.92 -4.37 -6.20
N VAL A 17 2.22 -3.89 -4.98
CA VAL A 17 1.23 -3.75 -3.90
C VAL A 17 0.14 -2.76 -4.30
N ASN A 18 0.49 -1.58 -4.82
CA ASN A 18 -0.48 -0.59 -5.30
C ASN A 18 -1.42 -1.19 -6.35
N THR A 19 -0.87 -1.92 -7.32
CA THR A 19 -1.66 -2.58 -8.38
C THR A 19 -2.68 -3.55 -7.78
N ARG A 20 -2.27 -4.36 -6.80
CA ARG A 20 -3.15 -5.32 -6.12
C ARG A 20 -4.20 -4.65 -5.26
N ILE A 21 -3.86 -3.54 -4.60
CA ILE A 21 -4.84 -2.75 -3.85
C ILE A 21 -6.00 -2.33 -4.75
N TRP A 22 -5.71 -1.70 -5.90
CA TRP A 22 -6.74 -1.15 -6.78
C TRP A 22 -7.49 -2.19 -7.60
N ASN A 23 -6.81 -3.28 -8.00
CA ASN A 23 -7.40 -4.30 -8.87
C ASN A 23 -8.00 -5.49 -8.10
N GLU A 24 -7.50 -5.80 -6.90
CA GLU A 24 -7.91 -6.98 -6.14
C GLU A 24 -8.61 -6.59 -4.84
N TRP A 25 -7.97 -5.81 -3.98
CA TRP A 25 -8.50 -5.55 -2.64
C TRP A 25 -9.72 -4.61 -2.68
N LEU A 26 -9.61 -3.43 -3.29
CA LEU A 26 -10.66 -2.41 -3.24
C LEU A 26 -11.96 -2.86 -3.92
N PRO A 27 -11.95 -3.48 -5.12
CA PRO A 27 -13.18 -3.94 -5.77
C PRO A 27 -13.90 -5.04 -4.98
N ASN A 28 -13.18 -5.80 -4.16
CA ASN A 28 -13.73 -6.88 -3.33
C ASN A 28 -13.95 -6.47 -1.86
N CYS A 29 -13.63 -5.24 -1.47
CA CYS A 29 -13.78 -4.77 -0.10
C CYS A 29 -15.23 -4.34 0.17
N THR A 30 -15.97 -5.14 0.94
CA THR A 30 -17.38 -4.86 1.30
C THR A 30 -17.52 -4.20 2.68
N GLU A 31 -16.52 -4.35 3.54
CA GLU A 31 -16.56 -3.86 4.93
C GLU A 31 -16.18 -2.38 5.05
N TYR A 32 -15.41 -1.86 4.08
CA TYR A 32 -14.87 -0.52 4.10
C TYR A 32 -15.01 0.16 2.74
N ARG A 33 -15.16 1.48 2.77
CA ARG A 33 -15.12 2.36 1.59
C ARG A 33 -14.02 3.39 1.73
N LEU A 34 -13.61 3.98 0.61
CA LEU A 34 -12.64 5.07 0.60
C LEU A 34 -13.12 6.23 1.50
N GLY A 35 -12.26 6.64 2.42
CA GLY A 35 -12.45 7.76 3.34
C GLY A 35 -11.88 9.08 2.81
N GLY A 36 -11.47 9.11 1.53
CA GLY A 36 -10.85 10.25 0.86
C GLY A 36 -10.38 9.87 -0.54
N ASN A 37 -9.91 10.86 -1.30
CA ASN A 37 -9.41 10.68 -2.66
C ASN A 37 -7.88 10.82 -2.71
N TYR A 38 -7.20 10.25 -1.71
CA TYR A 38 -5.74 10.27 -1.62
C TYR A 38 -5.25 8.98 -0.96
N ASP A 39 -4.02 8.62 -1.28
CA ASP A 39 -3.21 7.65 -0.57
C ASP A 39 -1.88 8.30 -0.17
N ILE A 40 -1.17 7.69 0.78
CA ILE A 40 0.13 8.16 1.26
C ILE A 40 1.13 7.01 1.09
N GLU A 41 2.21 7.28 0.38
CA GLU A 41 3.34 6.37 0.27
C GLU A 41 4.42 6.76 1.30
N MET A 42 4.67 5.87 2.26
CA MET A 42 5.72 6.03 3.26
C MET A 42 6.94 5.22 2.87
N TYR A 43 8.10 5.86 2.87
CA TYR A 43 9.37 5.24 2.49
C TYR A 43 10.31 5.21 3.68
N THR A 44 10.83 4.04 4.04
CA THR A 44 11.96 3.98 4.97
C THR A 44 13.27 4.22 4.23
N ALA A 45 14.34 4.45 4.99
CA ALA A 45 15.69 4.41 4.43
C ALA A 45 15.92 3.06 3.71
N PRO A 46 16.54 3.06 2.52
CA PRO A 46 16.97 1.84 1.86
C PRO A 46 17.93 1.06 2.78
N THR A 47 17.86 -0.26 2.71
CA THR A 47 18.82 -1.12 3.41
C THR A 47 19.89 -1.60 2.44
N GLU A 48 20.99 -2.17 2.95
CA GLU A 48 22.06 -2.75 2.11
C GLU A 48 21.54 -3.88 1.20
N ASP A 49 20.50 -4.59 1.64
CA ASP A 49 19.80 -5.61 0.87
C ASP A 49 18.48 -5.04 0.33
N PRO A 50 18.36 -4.75 -0.97
CA PRO A 50 17.13 -4.22 -1.55
C PRO A 50 15.88 -5.06 -1.24
N ALA A 51 16.02 -6.38 -1.04
CA ALA A 51 14.91 -7.26 -0.70
C ALA A 51 14.32 -7.00 0.69
N LYS A 52 15.08 -6.36 1.59
CA LYS A 52 14.67 -5.98 2.95
C LYS A 52 14.19 -4.54 3.05
N THR A 53 14.23 -3.78 1.95
CA THR A 53 13.67 -2.42 1.92
C THR A 53 12.19 -2.46 2.26
N TYR A 54 11.76 -1.51 3.08
CA TYR A 54 10.39 -1.40 3.55
C TYR A 54 9.76 -0.09 3.09
N SER A 55 8.51 -0.18 2.66
CA SER A 55 7.65 0.97 2.44
C SER A 55 6.22 0.59 2.78
N GLU A 56 5.33 1.57 2.92
CA GLU A 56 3.91 1.34 3.16
C GLU A 56 3.07 2.22 2.24
N ILE A 57 1.90 1.72 1.85
CA ILE A 57 0.84 2.53 1.26
C ILE A 57 -0.26 2.66 2.31
N TRP A 58 -0.69 3.88 2.60
CA TRP A 58 -1.79 4.16 3.51
C TRP A 58 -2.99 4.70 2.75
N ILE A 59 -4.14 4.07 2.96
CA ILE A 59 -5.40 4.48 2.34
C ILE A 59 -6.39 4.85 3.44
N PRO A 60 -6.94 6.07 3.43
CA PRO A 60 -8.06 6.43 4.29
C PRO A 60 -9.26 5.54 3.95
N VAL A 61 -9.78 4.87 4.97
CA VAL A 61 -10.97 4.02 4.85
C VAL A 61 -11.92 4.34 5.99
N VAL A 62 -13.21 4.23 5.70
CA VAL A 62 -14.29 4.32 6.69
C VAL A 62 -15.15 3.08 6.57
N LYS A 63 -15.79 2.68 7.68
CA LYS A 63 -16.72 1.55 7.67
C LYS A 63 -17.85 1.82 6.67
N ALA A 64 -18.16 0.82 5.84
CA ALA A 64 -19.26 0.88 4.88
C ALA A 64 -20.62 0.92 5.60
#